data_AF-A0A2M7TWC2-F1
#
_entry.id   AF-A0A2M7TWC2-F1
#
_cell.length_a   1.000
_cell.length_b   1.000
_cell.length_c   1.000
_cell.angle_alpha   90.00
_cell.angle_beta   90.00
_cell.angle_gamma   90.00
#
_symmetry.space_group_name_H-M   'P 1'
#
loop_
_entity.id
_entity.type
_entity.pdbx_description
1 polymer ?
#
loop_
_entity_poly.entity_id
_entity_poly.type
_entity_poly.pdbx_seq_one_letter_code
_entity_poly.pdbx_strand_id
1 'polypeptide(L)'
;MNNRSGFTLVEIIVVIVIIALLSTIGFTSYTNIQKDSRAARIAADFQQMKLAMKVWRTSGSITQYPRETFFFPAVNFCSYNFYPISLTGAQIYLENTMKDPWDQEYFYDNDSDTYISGDPARTNAGVNILIWGCNDDSQRYRELAPLIDKTIDGSDGAGRGQVRWADSGSSVYILFLVADNEQQ
;
A
#
# COMPACT_ATOMS: atom_id res chain seq x y z
N MET A 1 15.75 65.74 2.72
CA MET A 1 14.35 65.46 2.32
C MET A 1 14.31 64.02 1.83
N ASN A 2 13.70 63.11 2.59
CA ASN A 2 13.69 61.69 2.24
C ASN A 2 12.48 61.38 1.37
N ASN A 3 12.72 61.20 0.07
CA ASN A 3 11.71 60.74 -0.88
C ASN A 3 11.47 59.24 -0.64
N ARG A 4 10.42 58.89 0.09
CA ARG A 4 9.95 57.50 0.17
C ARG A 4 9.08 57.24 -1.05
N SER A 5 9.65 56.65 -2.10
CA SER A 5 8.89 56.07 -3.21
C SER A 5 8.11 54.86 -2.69
N GLY A 6 6.78 54.91 -2.76
CA GLY A 6 5.91 53.77 -2.48
C GLY A 6 5.77 52.86 -3.70
N PHE A 7 5.41 51.60 -3.47
CA PHE A 7 5.10 50.64 -4.53
C PHE A 7 3.88 51.11 -5.34
N THR A 8 3.91 50.85 -6.64
CA THR A 8 2.77 51.14 -7.53
C THR A 8 1.69 50.06 -7.41
N LEU A 9 0.45 50.43 -7.72
CA LEU A 9 -0.67 49.49 -7.74
C LEU A 9 -0.45 48.36 -8.76
N VAL A 10 0.21 48.68 -9.88
CA VAL A 10 0.57 47.70 -10.91
C VAL A 10 1.61 46.70 -10.41
N GLU A 11 2.63 47.14 -9.66
CA GLU A 11 3.62 46.22 -9.07
C GLU A 11 2.99 45.22 -8.13
N ILE A 12 2.06 45.65 -7.28
CA ILE A 12 1.39 44.74 -6.35
C ILE A 12 0.49 43.76 -7.11
N ILE A 13 -0.23 44.20 -8.16
CA ILE A 13 -1.07 43.31 -8.96
C ILE A 13 -0.24 42.25 -9.69
N VAL A 14 0.89 42.62 -10.30
CA VAL A 14 1.75 41.66 -11.01
C VAL A 14 2.31 40.62 -10.03
N VAL A 15 2.74 41.05 -8.84
CA VAL A 15 3.28 40.13 -7.82
C VAL A 15 2.24 39.13 -7.33
N ILE A 16 1.02 39.56 -7.00
CA ILE A 16 -0.02 38.62 -6.55
C ILE A 16 -0.43 37.64 -7.65
N VAL A 17 -0.43 38.07 -8.91
CA VAL A 17 -0.71 37.18 -10.07
C VAL A 17 0.38 36.12 -10.21
N ILE A 18 1.65 36.52 -10.12
CA ILE A 18 2.78 35.57 -10.20
C ILE A 18 2.73 34.59 -9.02
N ILE A 19 2.50 35.07 -7.80
CA ILE A 19 2.38 34.20 -6.61
C ILE A 19 1.22 33.23 -6.79
N ALA A 20 0.03 33.68 -7.22
CA ALA A 20 -1.11 32.81 -7.42
C ALA A 20 -0.81 31.69 -8.43
N LEU A 21 -0.17 32.02 -9.57
CA LEU A 21 0.22 31.04 -10.57
C LEU A 21 1.24 30.02 -10.04
N LEU A 22 2.29 30.49 -9.37
CA LEU A 22 3.32 29.60 -8.80
C LEU A 22 2.77 28.73 -7.68
N SER A 23 1.86 29.26 -6.86
CA SER A 23 1.21 28.51 -5.77
C SER A 23 0.38 27.34 -6.30
N THR A 24 -0.39 27.52 -7.37
CA THR A 24 -1.18 26.42 -7.95
C THR A 24 -0.30 25.30 -8.52
N ILE A 25 0.76 25.65 -9.25
CA ILE A 25 1.70 24.66 -9.81
C ILE A 25 2.46 23.94 -8.68
N GLY A 26 2.96 24.69 -7.69
CA GLY A 26 3.67 24.13 -6.55
C GLY A 26 2.80 23.16 -5.74
N PHE A 27 1.53 23.48 -5.53
CA PHE A 27 0.61 22.64 -4.76
C PHE A 27 0.36 21.27 -5.43
N THR A 28 0.08 21.26 -6.73
CA THR A 28 -0.19 20.00 -7.46
C THR A 28 1.06 19.10 -7.57
N SER A 29 2.24 19.69 -7.73
CA SER A 29 3.50 18.93 -7.71
C SER A 29 3.74 18.27 -6.35
N TYR A 30 3.53 19.03 -5.27
CA TYR A 30 3.72 18.54 -3.91
C TYR A 30 2.80 17.36 -3.55
N THR A 31 1.52 17.41 -3.93
CA THR A 31 0.58 16.32 -3.65
C THR A 31 0.96 15.03 -4.37
N ASN A 32 1.45 15.11 -5.61
CA ASN A 32 1.93 13.94 -6.35
C ASN A 32 3.18 13.33 -5.71
N ILE A 33 4.16 14.16 -5.33
CA ILE A 33 5.38 13.70 -4.63
C ILE A 33 5.04 12.97 -3.32
N GLN A 34 4.04 13.44 -2.58
CA GLN A 34 3.59 12.74 -1.37
C GLN A 34 2.99 11.37 -1.68
N LYS A 35 2.18 11.24 -2.75
CA LYS A 35 1.61 9.95 -3.15
C LYS A 35 2.69 8.97 -3.56
N ASP A 36 3.65 9.41 -4.38
CA ASP A 36 4.79 8.59 -4.81
C ASP A 36 5.65 8.16 -3.62
N SER A 37 5.92 9.07 -2.69
CA SER A 37 6.67 8.76 -1.46
C SER A 37 5.97 7.70 -0.59
N ARG A 38 4.63 7.79 -0.45
CA ARG A 38 3.85 6.79 0.29
C ARG A 38 3.82 5.44 -0.41
N ALA A 39 3.65 5.42 -1.73
CA ALA A 39 3.71 4.18 -2.52
C ALA A 39 5.07 3.50 -2.40
N ALA A 40 6.16 4.27 -2.52
CA ALA A 40 7.52 3.77 -2.37
C ALA A 40 7.79 3.21 -0.95
N ARG A 41 7.25 3.87 0.09
CA ARG A 41 7.32 3.36 1.47
C ARG A 41 6.60 2.02 1.60
N ILE A 42 5.35 1.92 1.14
CA ILE A 42 4.59 0.66 1.18
C ILE A 42 5.30 -0.44 0.41
N ALA A 43 5.87 -0.13 -0.76
CA ALA A 43 6.64 -1.08 -1.55
C ALA A 43 7.87 -1.59 -0.79
N ALA A 44 8.59 -0.71 -0.08
CA ALA A 44 9.71 -1.11 0.78
C ALA A 44 9.24 -1.99 1.95
N ASP A 45 8.13 -1.63 2.60
CA ASP A 45 7.55 -2.41 3.70
C ASP A 45 7.18 -3.83 3.23
N PHE A 46 6.54 -3.95 2.06
CA PHE A 46 6.22 -5.24 1.44
C PHE A 46 7.45 -6.11 1.20
N GLN A 47 8.55 -5.55 0.69
CA GLN A 47 9.78 -6.32 0.46
C GLN A 47 10.44 -6.75 1.78
N GLN A 48 10.41 -5.91 2.82
CA GLN A 48 10.92 -6.27 4.14
C GLN A 48 10.11 -7.40 4.78
N MET A 49 8.78 -7.30 4.75
CA MET A 49 7.89 -8.35 5.24
C MET A 49 8.02 -9.64 4.44
N LYS A 50 8.19 -9.57 3.11
CA LYS A 50 8.50 -10.73 2.26
C LYS A 50 9.74 -11.48 2.74
N LEU A 51 10.80 -10.73 3.03
CA LEU A 51 12.06 -11.29 3.50
C LEU A 51 11.86 -11.95 4.87
N ALA A 52 11.19 -11.26 5.81
CA ALA A 52 10.88 -11.80 7.12
C ALA A 52 10.07 -13.10 7.05
N MET A 53 9.07 -13.17 6.16
CA MET A 53 8.27 -14.38 5.94
C MET A 53 9.10 -15.52 5.34
N LYS A 54 9.96 -15.23 4.36
CA LYS A 54 10.88 -16.24 3.78
C LYS A 54 11.85 -16.79 4.82
N VAL A 55 12.39 -15.92 5.68
CA VAL A 55 13.25 -16.33 6.79
C VAL A 55 12.45 -17.20 7.74
N TRP A 56 11.27 -16.76 8.20
CA TRP A 56 10.39 -17.54 9.07
C TRP A 56 10.09 -18.93 8.52
N ARG A 57 9.82 -19.05 7.22
CA ARG A 57 9.63 -20.35 6.57
C ARG A 57 10.86 -21.25 6.71
N THR A 58 12.03 -20.70 6.42
CA THR A 58 13.29 -21.44 6.34
C THR A 58 13.83 -21.81 7.73
N SER A 59 13.84 -20.85 8.66
CA SER A 59 14.36 -21.03 10.03
C SER A 59 13.37 -21.78 10.92
N GLY A 60 12.07 -21.50 10.78
CA GLY A 60 11.00 -22.18 11.51
C GLY A 60 10.74 -23.59 11.03
N SER A 61 11.39 -24.02 9.94
CA SER A 61 11.22 -25.34 9.32
C SER A 61 9.75 -25.69 9.04
N ILE A 62 8.94 -24.68 8.69
CA ILE A 62 7.57 -24.89 8.28
C ILE A 62 7.54 -25.24 6.79
N THR A 63 6.85 -26.31 6.44
CA THR A 63 6.74 -26.76 5.04
C THR A 63 5.86 -25.85 4.21
N GLN A 64 4.83 -25.28 4.86
CA GLN A 64 3.85 -24.40 4.26
C GLN A 64 3.53 -23.27 5.24
N TYR A 65 3.15 -22.12 4.71
CA TYR A 65 2.63 -21.05 5.56
C TYR A 65 1.26 -21.45 6.15
N PRO A 66 1.00 -21.22 7.44
CA PRO A 66 -0.30 -21.52 8.05
C PRO A 66 -1.41 -20.66 7.44
N ARG A 67 -2.66 -21.15 7.47
CA ARG A 67 -3.82 -20.32 7.15
C ARG A 67 -3.94 -19.13 8.10
N GLU A 68 -4.48 -17.99 7.65
CA GLU A 68 -4.65 -16.82 8.53
C GLU A 68 -5.52 -17.15 9.75
N THR A 69 -6.48 -18.06 9.59
CA THR A 69 -7.38 -18.51 10.67
C THR A 69 -6.67 -19.24 11.82
N PHE A 70 -5.38 -19.59 11.71
CA PHE A 70 -4.59 -20.10 12.83
C PHE A 70 -4.13 -19.01 13.80
N PHE A 71 -4.17 -17.74 13.39
CA PHE A 71 -3.73 -16.62 14.20
C PHE A 71 -4.91 -16.02 14.98
N PHE A 72 -4.72 -15.73 16.26
CA PHE A 72 -5.74 -15.14 17.12
C PHE A 72 -5.14 -14.08 18.05
N PRO A 73 -5.91 -13.03 18.40
CA PRO A 73 -7.28 -12.75 17.95
C PRO A 73 -7.34 -12.13 16.54
N ALA A 74 -8.43 -12.38 15.81
CA ALA A 74 -8.73 -11.58 14.62
C ALA A 74 -9.08 -10.14 15.02
N VAL A 75 -8.77 -9.18 14.15
CA VAL A 75 -9.17 -7.78 14.28
C VAL A 75 -10.40 -7.55 13.41
N ASN A 76 -11.47 -7.01 13.99
CA ASN A 76 -12.63 -6.59 13.22
C ASN A 76 -12.33 -5.25 12.55
N PHE A 77 -12.24 -5.23 11.23
CA PHE A 77 -11.96 -4.05 10.45
C PHE A 77 -12.87 -4.03 9.21
N CYS A 78 -13.54 -2.90 8.98
CA CYS A 78 -14.51 -2.76 7.88
C CYS A 78 -15.59 -3.86 7.84
N SER A 79 -16.05 -4.34 9.01
CA SER A 79 -17.03 -5.44 9.16
C SER A 79 -16.55 -6.84 8.75
N TYR A 80 -15.26 -7.01 8.44
CA TYR A 80 -14.62 -8.30 8.20
C TYR A 80 -13.61 -8.61 9.30
N ASN A 81 -13.27 -9.88 9.44
CA ASN A 81 -12.20 -10.32 10.32
C ASN A 81 -10.91 -10.39 9.52
N PHE A 82 -9.89 -9.68 9.99
CA PHE A 82 -8.55 -9.71 9.42
C PHE A 82 -7.52 -10.14 10.45
N TYR A 83 -6.40 -10.64 9.98
CA TYR A 83 -5.34 -11.20 10.80
C TYR A 83 -4.07 -10.36 10.58
N PRO A 84 -3.65 -9.56 11.57
CA PRO A 84 -2.46 -8.74 11.41
C PRO A 84 -1.20 -9.57 11.20
N ILE A 85 -0.27 -9.07 10.37
CA ILE A 85 0.98 -9.78 10.10
C ILE A 85 1.83 -9.98 11.35
N SER A 86 1.69 -9.10 12.37
CA SER A 86 2.40 -9.24 13.65
C SER A 86 2.04 -10.49 14.44
N LEU A 87 0.90 -11.13 14.16
CA LEU A 87 0.54 -12.41 14.78
C LEU A 87 1.26 -13.60 14.16
N THR A 88 1.86 -13.43 12.99
CA THR A 88 2.62 -14.49 12.31
C THR A 88 4.01 -14.66 12.92
N GLY A 89 4.65 -15.79 12.66
CA GLY A 89 6.04 -15.99 13.06
C GLY A 89 7.04 -15.10 12.29
N ALA A 90 6.61 -14.34 11.27
CA ALA A 90 7.47 -13.38 10.59
C ALA A 90 7.84 -12.19 11.48
N GLN A 91 7.01 -11.85 12.48
CA GLN A 91 7.22 -10.67 13.33
C GLN A 91 8.55 -10.69 14.09
N ILE A 92 9.08 -11.86 14.44
CA ILE A 92 10.36 -11.98 15.15
C ILE A 92 11.57 -11.56 14.30
N TYR A 93 11.38 -11.44 12.98
CA TYR A 93 12.39 -11.01 12.02
C TYR A 93 12.19 -9.56 11.57
N LEU A 94 11.22 -8.85 12.15
CA LEU A 94 10.94 -7.45 11.89
C LEU A 94 11.32 -6.63 13.13
N GLU A 95 12.02 -5.51 12.92
CA GLU A 95 12.46 -4.65 14.04
C GLU A 95 11.27 -4.06 14.81
N ASN A 96 10.18 -3.75 14.10
CA ASN A 96 8.96 -3.17 14.65
C ASN A 96 7.73 -3.76 13.96
N THR A 97 6.55 -3.55 14.52
CA THR A 97 5.29 -3.83 13.83
C THR A 97 5.19 -2.95 12.59
N MET A 98 5.07 -3.58 11.42
CA MET A 98 5.02 -2.88 10.15
C MET A 98 3.63 -2.26 9.96
N LYS A 99 3.61 -0.95 9.66
CA LYS A 99 2.38 -0.19 9.45
C LYS A 99 2.51 0.72 8.26
N ASP A 100 1.39 0.92 7.60
CA ASP A 100 1.28 1.79 6.44
C ASP A 100 1.44 3.29 6.83
N PRO A 101 1.45 4.22 5.86
CA PRO A 101 1.58 5.66 6.12
C PRO A 101 0.49 6.28 7.00
N TRP A 102 -0.58 5.54 7.29
CA TRP A 102 -1.72 5.96 8.10
C TRP A 102 -1.84 5.17 9.41
N ASP A 103 -0.75 4.53 9.84
CA ASP A 103 -0.66 3.75 11.08
C ASP A 103 -1.57 2.51 11.11
N GLN A 104 -2.04 2.07 9.94
CA GLN A 104 -2.78 0.81 9.79
C GLN A 104 -1.79 -0.35 9.63
N GLU A 105 -1.95 -1.40 10.44
CA GLU A 105 -1.15 -2.61 10.30
C GLU A 105 -1.53 -3.38 9.03
N TYR A 106 -0.54 -3.98 8.39
CA TYR A 106 -0.73 -4.89 7.27
C TYR A 106 -1.35 -6.21 7.74
N PHE A 107 -2.21 -6.79 6.91
CA PHE A 107 -2.85 -8.07 7.18
C PHE A 107 -2.12 -9.20 6.45
N TYR A 108 -2.18 -10.38 7.05
CA TYR A 108 -1.72 -11.62 6.46
C TYR A 108 -2.94 -12.36 5.88
N ASP A 109 -2.80 -12.83 4.64
CA ASP A 109 -3.85 -13.49 3.88
C ASP A 109 -3.29 -14.78 3.25
N ASN A 110 -3.80 -15.92 3.69
CA ASN A 110 -3.48 -17.24 3.17
C ASN A 110 -4.66 -18.19 3.43
N ASP A 111 -5.74 -18.00 2.70
CA ASP A 111 -6.97 -18.78 2.86
C ASP A 111 -6.85 -20.21 2.28
N SER A 112 -5.65 -20.54 1.78
CA SER A 112 -5.38 -21.71 0.93
C SER A 112 -6.31 -21.80 -0.27
N ASP A 113 -6.78 -20.65 -0.78
CA ASP A 113 -7.71 -20.64 -1.89
C ASP A 113 -7.07 -21.08 -3.21
N THR A 114 -7.90 -21.78 -3.95
CA THR A 114 -7.71 -22.21 -5.33
C THR A 114 -8.53 -21.30 -6.23
N TYR A 115 -8.51 -19.97 -6.04
CA TYR A 115 -9.25 -19.09 -6.95
C TYR A 115 -8.50 -19.00 -8.29
N ILE A 116 -8.65 -20.05 -9.09
CA ILE A 116 -8.27 -20.06 -10.49
C ILE A 116 -9.35 -19.23 -11.18
N SER A 117 -9.13 -17.92 -11.31
CA SER A 117 -9.85 -17.24 -12.38
C SER A 117 -9.46 -17.93 -13.68
N GLY A 118 -10.36 -17.97 -14.67
CA GLY A 118 -10.05 -18.54 -15.99
C GLY A 118 -8.83 -17.89 -16.67
N ASP A 119 -8.31 -16.79 -16.14
CA ASP A 119 -7.01 -16.21 -16.44
C ASP A 119 -6.00 -16.56 -15.31
N PRO A 120 -5.02 -17.46 -15.54
CA PRO A 120 -4.00 -17.80 -14.54
C PRO A 120 -3.13 -16.61 -14.15
N ALA A 121 -3.12 -15.52 -14.93
CA ALA A 121 -2.47 -14.28 -14.57
C ALA A 121 -3.34 -13.41 -13.64
N ARG A 122 -4.63 -13.72 -13.44
CA ARG A 122 -5.56 -12.98 -12.57
C ARG A 122 -6.07 -13.84 -11.44
N THR A 123 -5.23 -14.19 -10.49
CA THR A 123 -5.65 -14.94 -9.31
C THR A 123 -5.40 -14.12 -8.07
N ASN A 124 -6.18 -14.28 -7.01
CA ASN A 124 -5.85 -13.80 -5.66
C ASN A 124 -5.07 -14.85 -4.85
N ALA A 125 -4.85 -16.03 -5.43
CA ALA A 125 -4.22 -17.14 -4.75
C ALA A 125 -2.77 -16.85 -4.33
N GLY A 126 -2.31 -17.71 -3.42
CA GLY A 126 -0.98 -17.65 -2.83
C GLY A 126 -1.01 -17.11 -1.41
N VAL A 127 0.19 -16.90 -0.88
CA VAL A 127 0.38 -16.27 0.42
C VAL A 127 0.61 -14.79 0.19
N ASN A 128 -0.27 -13.98 0.75
CA ASN A 128 -0.32 -12.54 0.52
C ASN A 128 -0.10 -11.73 1.79
N ILE A 129 0.43 -10.54 1.58
CA ILE A 129 0.26 -9.42 2.50
C ILE A 129 -0.85 -8.55 1.93
N LEU A 130 -1.79 -8.18 2.77
CA LEU A 130 -3.03 -7.51 2.41
C LEU A 130 -3.08 -6.11 3.04
N ILE A 131 -3.43 -5.14 2.21
CA ILE A 131 -3.96 -3.85 2.65
C ILE A 131 -5.44 -3.83 2.32
N TRP A 132 -6.27 -3.42 3.28
CA TRP A 132 -7.69 -3.22 3.09
C TRP A 132 -8.07 -1.76 3.38
N GLY A 133 -8.85 -1.16 2.48
CA GLY A 133 -9.46 0.15 2.67
C GLY A 133 -10.95 0.09 2.47
N CYS A 134 -11.71 0.77 3.32
CA CYS A 134 -13.16 0.86 3.19
C CYS A 134 -13.65 2.31 3.31
N ASN A 135 -14.84 2.58 2.77
CA ASN A 135 -15.49 3.89 2.84
C ASN A 135 -14.56 5.00 2.32
N ASP A 136 -14.38 6.07 3.08
CA ASP A 136 -13.54 7.22 2.73
C ASP A 136 -12.06 6.84 2.56
N ASP A 137 -11.59 5.82 3.30
CA ASP A 137 -10.22 5.32 3.22
C ASP A 137 -9.96 4.53 1.93
N SER A 138 -11.01 4.07 1.23
CA SER A 138 -10.81 3.37 -0.04
C SER A 138 -10.19 4.27 -1.12
N GLN A 139 -10.43 5.58 -1.06
CA GLN A 139 -9.90 6.53 -2.04
C GLN A 139 -8.37 6.62 -1.99
N ARG A 140 -7.78 6.62 -0.79
CA ARG A 140 -6.32 6.71 -0.66
C ARG A 140 -5.61 5.48 -1.25
N TYR A 141 -6.14 4.28 -1.02
CA TYR A 141 -5.52 3.05 -1.56
C TYR A 141 -5.78 2.89 -3.06
N ARG A 142 -6.93 3.37 -3.57
CA ARG A 142 -7.23 3.43 -5.01
C ARG A 142 -6.17 4.19 -5.80
N GLU A 143 -5.72 5.31 -5.26
CA GLU A 143 -4.69 6.14 -5.88
C GLU A 143 -3.29 5.53 -5.75
N LEU A 144 -3.00 4.84 -4.65
CA LEU A 144 -1.68 4.27 -4.39
C LEU A 144 -1.45 2.93 -5.08
N ALA A 145 -2.47 2.09 -5.25
CA ALA A 145 -2.33 0.76 -5.81
C ALA A 145 -1.53 0.71 -7.13
N PRO A 146 -1.85 1.51 -8.18
CA PRO A 146 -1.07 1.50 -9.42
C PRO A 146 0.35 2.05 -9.26
N LEU A 147 0.59 2.92 -8.26
CA LEU A 147 1.93 3.46 -7.99
C LEU A 147 2.81 2.41 -7.29
N ILE A 148 2.23 1.63 -6.37
CA ILE A 148 2.91 0.53 -5.68
C ILE A 148 3.27 -0.57 -6.67
N ASP A 149 2.32 -1.00 -7.49
CA ASP A 149 2.48 -1.92 -8.61
C ASP A 149 3.61 -1.48 -9.55
N LYS A 150 3.53 -0.26 -10.09
CA LYS A 150 4.61 0.33 -10.88
C LYS A 150 5.99 0.27 -10.20
N THR A 151 6.05 0.43 -8.89
CA THR A 151 7.30 0.42 -8.12
C THR A 151 7.87 -0.99 -7.95
N ILE A 152 7.01 -2.01 -7.85
CA ILE A 152 7.40 -3.38 -7.52
C ILE A 152 7.63 -4.24 -8.76
N ASP A 153 6.72 -4.22 -9.73
CA ASP A 153 6.74 -5.12 -10.90
C ASP A 153 6.53 -4.41 -12.24
N GLY A 154 6.57 -3.07 -12.25
CA GLY A 154 6.67 -2.29 -13.50
C GLY A 154 5.33 -2.03 -14.18
N SER A 155 4.22 -2.26 -13.48
CA SER A 155 2.86 -1.98 -13.89
C SER A 155 2.28 -2.89 -14.95
N ASP A 156 2.02 -4.14 -14.57
CA ASP A 156 1.38 -5.15 -15.41
C ASP A 156 -0.16 -5.22 -15.24
N GLY A 157 -0.69 -4.38 -14.35
CA GLY A 157 -2.11 -4.08 -14.20
C GLY A 157 -2.77 -4.80 -13.03
N ALA A 158 -4.00 -4.39 -12.71
CA ALA A 158 -4.65 -4.66 -11.43
C ALA A 158 -4.75 -6.12 -10.97
N GLY A 159 -4.69 -7.09 -11.90
CA GLY A 159 -4.85 -8.50 -11.55
C GLY A 159 -3.58 -9.32 -11.63
N ARG A 160 -2.45 -8.76 -12.06
CA ARG A 160 -1.26 -9.52 -12.47
C ARG A 160 -0.09 -9.26 -11.52
N GLY A 161 0.99 -9.98 -11.76
CA GLY A 161 2.26 -9.71 -11.09
C GLY A 161 2.27 -10.01 -9.61
N GLN A 162 3.15 -9.30 -8.93
CA GLN A 162 3.39 -9.43 -7.50
C GLN A 162 2.43 -8.53 -6.72
N VAL A 163 1.99 -7.42 -7.29
CA VAL A 163 1.01 -6.49 -6.69
C VAL A 163 -0.31 -6.58 -7.43
N ARG A 164 -1.35 -7.03 -6.73
CA ARG A 164 -2.69 -7.18 -7.28
C ARG A 164 -3.64 -6.31 -6.47
N TRP A 165 -4.63 -5.70 -7.10
CA TRP A 165 -5.61 -4.88 -6.40
C TRP A 165 -6.96 -4.92 -7.09
N ALA A 166 -8.01 -4.77 -6.30
CA ALA A 166 -9.32 -4.56 -6.87
C ALA A 166 -10.11 -3.53 -6.09
N ASP A 167 -11.16 -3.07 -6.74
CA ASP A 167 -11.91 -1.91 -6.35
C ASP A 167 -13.39 -2.19 -6.55
N SER A 168 -14.11 -2.29 -5.44
CA SER A 168 -15.56 -2.55 -5.43
C SER A 168 -16.37 -1.26 -5.26
N GLY A 169 -15.75 -0.09 -5.38
CA GLY A 169 -16.35 1.21 -5.08
C GLY A 169 -16.30 1.56 -3.60
N SER A 170 -16.92 0.74 -2.74
CA SER A 170 -16.93 0.96 -1.27
C SER A 170 -15.71 0.40 -0.55
N SER A 171 -14.92 -0.46 -1.19
CA SER A 171 -13.68 -1.00 -0.65
C SER A 171 -12.63 -1.18 -1.74
N VAL A 172 -11.38 -1.06 -1.32
CA VAL A 172 -10.20 -1.32 -2.16
C VAL A 172 -9.28 -2.23 -1.37
N TYR A 173 -8.76 -3.25 -2.03
CA TYR A 173 -7.73 -4.10 -1.45
C TYR A 173 -6.49 -4.13 -2.33
N ILE A 174 -5.33 -4.30 -1.71
CA ILE A 174 -4.06 -4.50 -2.38
C ILE A 174 -3.44 -5.76 -1.77
N LEU A 175 -3.18 -6.74 -2.62
CA LEU A 175 -2.49 -7.99 -2.30
C LEU A 175 -1.06 -7.91 -2.83
N PHE A 176 -0.11 -8.25 -1.97
CA PHE A 176 1.27 -8.42 -2.36
C PHE A 176 1.68 -9.88 -2.17
N LEU A 177 1.99 -10.54 -3.29
CA LEU A 177 2.33 -11.95 -3.34
C LEU A 177 3.71 -12.21 -2.71
N VAL A 178 3.71 -13.03 -1.67
CA VAL A 178 4.90 -13.49 -0.94
C VAL A 178 5.39 -14.82 -1.50
N ALA A 179 4.48 -15.77 -1.69
CA ALA A 179 4.73 -17.10 -2.24
C ALA A 179 3.52 -17.59 -3.04
N ASP A 180 3.77 -18.33 -4.12
CA ASP A 180 2.73 -18.96 -4.94
C ASP A 180 1.88 -19.93 -4.11
N ASN A 181 0.73 -20.33 -4.67
CA ASN A 181 -0.20 -21.24 -4.00
C ASN A 181 0.50 -22.55 -3.63
N GLU A 182 0.50 -22.86 -2.34
CA GLU A 182 1.18 -24.01 -1.76
C GLU A 182 0.23 -25.22 -1.69
N GLN A 183 -0.47 -25.53 -2.79
CA GLN A 183 -1.34 -26.70 -2.83
C GLN A 183 -0.52 -27.97 -2.54
N GLN A 184 -1.03 -28.75 -1.57
CA GLN A 184 -0.65 -30.16 -1.39
C GLN A 184 -1.32 -31.02 -2.46
#